data_AF-A0A817ENK4-F1
#
_entry.id   AF-A0A817ENK4-F1
#
_cell.length_a   1.000
_cell.length_b   1.000
_cell.length_c   1.000
_cell.angle_alpha   90.00
_cell.angle_beta   90.00
_cell.angle_gamma   90.00
#
_symmetry.space_group_name_H-M   'P 1'
#
loop_
_entity.id
_entity.type
_entity.pdbx_description
1 polymer ?
#
loop_
_entity_poly.entity_id
_entity_poly.type
_entity_poly.pdbx_seq_one_letter_code
_entity_poly.pdbx_strand_id
1 'polypeptide(L)'
;MFDIFALFYLLLVELPIVCSINIEQSPLTVIGDKNVTRKSNLITKSFSKLSINGPFYCYVTWIDNEQTVDIYTDNNIHPYVIVHIEKDTLKIAIQSDGNFKFTDMNVYLHIHPTIDDIFLAGISTLYSTNVMKTDNLLKLHTQDTSSLILQLDIFNIDALFLSAGTTKLMGHVKDKGIIKYDGIGNVDASQLFCKFIDIEANGLGTIWITGTDQSYSINNFMNLTVGLFIWSLTLGFNLDLEYRLVPYCKIRRYFTHVNYLLSSVLLTMASINRYARVRQAQLTENRHRYITLCERRTTYIIIIVTIIFCLLVNIHIPILFEIADNDCYARMGIYRILFDVYFLVFYAICPPLLMVIFNIATVKHIRCIKKLIHPTVSRREYHFIVLVIAHSFSNVIFTIPYTVNKFIYYTFDDAIPSEKDKLCNAITLLIAFMNPGFSFYLYTLTTKSFRDEFVRACKEFFIGKNVYSLRNGVDDVKRQQIDTLGSRYSVPMILSEQY
;
A
#
# COMPACT_ATOMS: atom_id res chain seq x y z
N MET A 1 -9.90 -12.71 37.53
CA MET A 1 -10.15 -12.05 36.22
C MET A 1 -9.78 -10.56 36.22
N PHE A 2 -9.28 -9.99 37.33
CA PHE A 2 -8.79 -8.60 37.40
C PHE A 2 -7.27 -8.48 37.14
N ASP A 3 -6.48 -9.52 37.40
CA ASP A 3 -5.00 -9.43 37.30
C ASP A 3 -4.44 -9.41 35.87
N ILE A 4 -5.22 -9.85 34.87
CA ILE A 4 -4.82 -9.78 33.44
C ILE A 4 -4.94 -8.34 32.91
N PHE A 5 -5.78 -7.49 33.52
CA PHE A 5 -5.98 -6.10 33.08
C PHE A 5 -4.85 -5.15 33.51
N ALA A 6 -4.18 -5.43 34.63
CA ALA A 6 -3.07 -4.61 35.12
C ALA A 6 -1.78 -4.80 34.31
N LEU A 7 -1.54 -6.01 33.80
CA LEU A 7 -0.32 -6.36 33.07
C LEU A 7 -0.22 -5.70 31.69
N PHE A 8 -1.36 -5.36 31.07
CA PHE A 8 -1.39 -4.69 29.77
C PHE A 8 -1.15 -3.18 29.86
N TYR A 9 -1.46 -2.57 31.01
CA TYR A 9 -1.29 -1.13 31.22
C TYR A 9 0.16 -0.76 31.60
N LEU A 10 0.88 -1.69 32.23
CA LEU A 10 2.27 -1.49 32.69
C LEU A 10 3.33 -1.60 31.56
N LEU A 11 2.99 -2.20 30.42
CA LEU A 11 3.93 -2.39 29.30
C LEU A 11 4.07 -1.16 28.38
N LEU A 12 3.25 -0.13 28.58
CA LEU A 12 3.18 1.06 27.71
C LEU A 12 3.93 2.29 28.24
N VAL A 13 4.51 2.24 29.45
CA VAL A 13 4.98 3.45 30.16
C VAL A 13 6.50 3.65 30.18
N GLU A 14 7.33 2.69 29.77
CA GLU A 14 8.80 2.86 29.86
C GLU A 14 9.52 2.87 28.50
N LEU A 15 9.89 4.06 28.03
CA LEU A 15 10.96 4.27 27.04
C LEU A 15 11.50 5.72 27.13
N PRO A 16 12.59 6.00 27.86
CA PRO A 16 13.31 7.25 27.73
C PRO A 16 14.30 7.16 26.56
N ILE A 17 14.20 8.12 25.63
CA ILE A 17 15.11 8.29 24.49
C ILE A 17 16.20 9.29 24.90
N VAL A 18 17.45 8.83 24.96
CA VAL A 18 18.63 9.69 24.94
C VAL A 18 19.25 9.57 23.55
N CYS A 19 19.23 10.66 22.79
CA CYS A 19 19.91 10.77 21.49
C CYS A 19 21.10 11.71 21.65
N SER A 20 22.30 11.17 21.52
CA SER A 20 23.53 11.94 21.32
C SER A 20 23.74 12.12 19.81
N ILE A 21 23.92 13.36 19.37
CA ILE A 21 24.22 13.72 17.97
C ILE A 21 25.72 13.98 17.89
N ASN A 22 26.44 13.21 17.08
CA ASN A 22 27.80 13.56 16.66
C ASN A 22 27.73 14.19 15.26
N ILE A 23 28.39 15.34 15.12
CA ILE A 23 28.52 16.08 13.86
C ILE A 23 29.85 15.67 13.24
N GLU A 24 29.79 15.04 12.06
CA GLU A 24 30.95 14.61 11.28
C GLU A 24 31.37 15.73 10.30
N GLN A 25 32.68 15.91 10.12
CA GLN A 25 33.26 17.00 9.34
C GLN A 25 33.05 16.82 7.83
N SER A 26 32.85 17.94 7.12
CA SER A 26 32.53 17.98 5.69
C SER A 26 33.73 17.65 4.79
N PRO A 27 33.59 16.78 3.77
CA PRO A 27 34.67 16.43 2.85
C PRO A 27 34.97 17.54 1.83
N LEU A 28 36.18 17.48 1.27
CA LEU A 28 36.72 18.39 0.24
C LEU A 28 35.77 18.46 -0.98
N THR A 29 35.56 19.65 -1.54
CA THR A 29 34.66 19.86 -2.70
C THR A 29 35.46 20.14 -3.98
N VAL A 30 35.25 19.34 -5.02
CA VAL A 30 35.80 19.53 -6.38
C VAL A 30 34.75 20.21 -7.25
N ILE A 31 35.12 21.31 -7.91
CA ILE A 31 34.23 22.13 -8.74
C ILE A 31 34.63 21.99 -10.21
N GLY A 32 33.66 21.68 -11.06
CA GLY A 32 33.81 21.52 -12.50
C GLY A 32 34.19 22.83 -13.20
N ASP A 33 34.98 22.71 -14.26
CA ASP A 33 35.52 23.83 -15.03
C ASP A 33 34.54 24.42 -16.06
N LYS A 34 33.31 23.88 -16.15
CA LYS A 34 32.26 24.25 -17.12
C LYS A 34 32.60 23.96 -18.57
N ASN A 35 33.68 23.22 -18.83
CA ASN A 35 34.06 22.80 -20.17
C ASN A 35 33.67 21.33 -20.36
N VAL A 36 32.42 21.09 -20.75
CA VAL A 36 31.89 19.73 -20.95
C VAL A 36 32.56 19.09 -22.17
N THR A 37 33.32 18.01 -21.95
CA THR A 37 34.00 17.24 -22.99
C THR A 37 33.52 15.79 -23.01
N ARG A 38 33.61 15.15 -24.17
CA ARG A 38 33.28 13.73 -24.36
C ARG A 38 34.53 12.88 -24.18
N LYS A 39 34.45 11.83 -23.36
CA LYS A 39 35.45 10.76 -23.30
C LYS A 39 34.79 9.43 -23.67
N SER A 40 35.27 8.83 -24.75
CA SER A 40 34.78 7.54 -25.25
C SER A 40 35.70 6.41 -24.80
N ASN A 41 35.11 5.34 -24.27
CA ASN A 41 35.84 4.13 -23.88
C ASN A 41 35.30 2.95 -24.70
N LEU A 42 36.14 2.40 -25.57
CA LEU A 42 35.81 1.20 -26.33
C LEU A 42 35.90 -0.04 -25.42
N ILE A 43 34.83 -0.82 -25.38
CA ILE A 43 34.75 -2.00 -24.52
C ILE A 43 35.04 -3.25 -25.35
N THR A 44 36.24 -3.81 -25.20
CA THR A 44 36.68 -5.00 -25.94
C THR A 44 36.45 -6.31 -25.20
N LYS A 45 36.18 -6.25 -23.89
CA LYS A 45 35.91 -7.42 -23.04
C LYS A 45 34.40 -7.61 -22.90
N SER A 46 33.94 -8.84 -23.02
CA SER A 46 32.56 -9.20 -22.71
C SER A 46 32.26 -9.03 -21.21
N PHE A 47 31.02 -8.65 -20.90
CA PHE A 47 30.49 -8.60 -19.54
C PHE A 47 29.00 -9.01 -19.56
N SER A 48 28.51 -9.60 -18.47
CA SER A 48 27.09 -9.94 -18.27
C SER A 48 26.38 -8.99 -17.30
N LYS A 49 27.13 -8.24 -16.48
CA LYS A 49 26.57 -7.39 -15.42
C LYS A 49 26.92 -5.93 -15.60
N LEU A 50 25.98 -5.05 -15.28
CA LEU A 50 26.16 -3.60 -15.29
C LEU A 50 26.00 -3.06 -13.87
N SER A 51 27.01 -2.33 -13.38
CA SER A 51 26.99 -1.69 -12.07
C SER A 51 27.30 -0.20 -12.22
N ILE A 52 26.32 0.64 -11.92
CA ILE A 52 26.42 2.10 -12.00
C ILE A 52 26.25 2.66 -10.59
N ASN A 53 27.26 3.37 -10.10
CA ASN A 53 27.25 3.98 -8.78
C ASN A 53 27.76 5.42 -8.82
N GLY A 54 26.84 6.38 -8.78
CA GLY A 54 27.19 7.79 -8.76
C GLY A 54 26.06 8.66 -9.30
N PRO A 55 26.31 9.97 -9.42
CA PRO A 55 25.29 10.93 -9.80
C PRO A 55 25.12 11.01 -11.32
N PHE A 56 24.81 9.89 -11.97
CA PHE A 56 24.81 9.76 -13.44
C PHE A 56 23.41 9.78 -14.04
N TYR A 57 23.26 10.45 -15.18
CA TYR A 57 22.15 10.22 -16.11
C TYR A 57 22.61 9.26 -17.21
N CYS A 58 22.16 8.02 -17.14
CA CYS A 58 22.60 6.94 -18.01
C CYS A 58 21.54 6.63 -19.09
N TYR A 59 21.99 6.57 -20.34
CA TYR A 59 21.18 6.18 -21.49
C TYR A 59 21.76 4.90 -22.08
N VAL A 60 21.00 3.81 -22.01
CA VAL A 60 21.41 2.52 -22.56
C VAL A 60 20.73 2.29 -23.90
N THR A 61 21.53 1.91 -24.89
CA THR A 61 21.10 1.43 -26.20
C THR A 61 21.65 0.03 -26.40
N TRP A 62 20.76 -0.95 -26.56
CA TRP A 62 21.19 -2.31 -26.94
C TRP A 62 21.52 -2.35 -28.42
N ILE A 63 22.74 -2.77 -28.75
CA ILE A 63 23.21 -2.91 -30.13
C ILE A 63 23.99 -4.22 -30.30
N ASP A 64 23.97 -4.76 -31.52
CA ASP A 64 24.72 -5.98 -31.87
C ASP A 64 26.17 -5.68 -32.31
N ASN A 65 26.52 -4.38 -32.43
CA ASN A 65 27.80 -3.89 -32.92
C ASN A 65 28.80 -3.62 -31.78
N GLU A 66 29.86 -2.85 -32.07
CA GLU A 66 30.90 -2.48 -31.11
C GLU A 66 30.36 -1.78 -29.87
N GLN A 67 30.79 -2.24 -28.70
CA GLN A 67 30.31 -1.73 -27.42
C GLN A 67 31.12 -0.52 -26.96
N THR A 68 30.45 0.56 -26.59
CA THR A 68 31.09 1.82 -26.17
C THR A 68 30.45 2.42 -24.93
N VAL A 69 31.27 3.10 -24.13
CA VAL A 69 30.85 3.91 -22.98
C VAL A 69 31.32 5.34 -23.21
N ASP A 70 30.37 6.22 -23.49
CA ASP A 70 30.62 7.64 -23.72
C ASP A 70 30.21 8.47 -22.51
N ILE A 71 31.14 9.21 -21.93
CA ILE A 71 30.90 10.07 -20.76
C ILE A 71 31.01 11.53 -21.18
N TYR A 72 30.01 12.33 -20.81
CA TYR A 72 29.97 13.79 -20.99
C TYR A 72 29.97 14.45 -19.62
N THR A 73 31.07 15.13 -19.28
CA THR A 73 31.22 15.90 -18.04
C THR A 73 32.30 16.96 -18.20
N ASP A 74 32.48 17.81 -17.18
CA ASP A 74 33.52 18.84 -17.16
C ASP A 74 34.92 18.21 -17.31
N ASN A 75 35.81 18.90 -18.03
CA ASN A 75 37.09 18.30 -18.43
C ASN A 75 37.95 17.88 -17.22
N ASN A 76 37.91 18.67 -16.14
CA ASN A 76 38.60 18.36 -14.89
C ASN A 76 37.95 17.24 -14.04
N ILE A 77 36.75 16.77 -14.40
CA ILE A 77 36.02 15.74 -13.64
C ILE A 77 36.24 14.33 -14.21
N HIS A 78 36.58 14.21 -15.50
CA HIS A 78 36.89 12.91 -16.13
C HIS A 78 37.85 12.00 -15.35
N PRO A 79 38.93 12.50 -14.71
CA PRO A 79 39.84 11.64 -13.95
C PRO A 79 39.19 10.92 -12.76
N TYR A 80 38.08 11.46 -12.24
CA TYR A 80 37.37 10.90 -11.09
C TYR A 80 36.28 9.90 -11.49
N VAL A 81 35.95 9.80 -12.78
CA VAL A 81 34.99 8.83 -13.29
C VAL A 81 35.73 7.54 -13.66
N ILE A 82 35.42 6.48 -12.95
CA ILE A 82 36.02 5.16 -13.08
C ILE A 82 35.13 4.32 -13.99
N VAL A 83 35.67 3.88 -15.12
CA VAL A 83 35.05 2.89 -16.01
C VAL A 83 36.00 1.71 -16.13
N HIS A 84 35.60 0.54 -15.62
CA HIS A 84 36.40 -0.67 -15.76
C HIS A 84 35.52 -1.92 -15.67
N ILE A 85 36.05 -3.03 -16.20
CA ILE A 85 35.40 -4.34 -16.10
C ILE A 85 36.13 -5.15 -15.03
N GLU A 86 35.40 -5.60 -14.00
CA GLU A 86 35.88 -6.49 -12.96
C GLU A 86 34.93 -7.68 -12.83
N LYS A 87 35.44 -8.91 -12.89
CA LYS A 87 34.65 -10.15 -12.68
C LYS A 87 33.32 -10.14 -13.44
N ASP A 88 33.39 -9.94 -14.77
CA ASP A 88 32.22 -9.96 -15.66
C ASP A 88 31.20 -8.82 -15.42
N THR A 89 31.59 -7.81 -14.64
CA THR A 89 30.76 -6.63 -14.34
C THR A 89 31.42 -5.38 -14.90
N LEU A 90 30.72 -4.67 -15.80
CA LEU A 90 31.08 -3.31 -16.19
C LEU A 90 30.70 -2.37 -15.05
N LYS A 91 31.70 -1.77 -14.41
CA LYS A 91 31.55 -0.82 -13.30
C LYS A 91 31.78 0.59 -13.79
N ILE A 92 30.80 1.46 -13.53
CA ILE A 92 30.85 2.89 -13.78
C ILE A 92 30.59 3.58 -12.45
N ALA A 93 31.61 4.26 -11.91
CA ALA A 93 31.51 4.92 -10.62
C ALA A 93 32.23 6.26 -10.62
N ILE A 94 31.85 7.16 -9.70
CA ILE A 94 32.67 8.32 -9.36
C ILE A 94 33.47 8.01 -8.10
N GLN A 95 34.74 8.42 -8.05
CA GLN A 95 35.58 8.20 -6.88
C GLN A 95 34.96 8.85 -5.63
N SER A 96 34.84 8.08 -4.55
CA SER A 96 33.99 8.35 -3.38
C SER A 96 34.46 9.47 -2.44
N ASP A 97 35.60 10.08 -2.71
CA ASP A 97 36.38 10.75 -1.66
C ASP A 97 36.13 12.27 -1.59
N GLY A 98 35.13 12.79 -2.32
CA GLY A 98 34.87 14.21 -2.40
C GLY A 98 33.43 14.59 -2.77
N ASN A 99 33.06 15.83 -2.46
CA ASN A 99 31.83 16.46 -2.96
C ASN A 99 32.09 17.00 -4.37
N PHE A 100 31.32 16.59 -5.36
CA PHE A 100 31.50 17.05 -6.75
C PHE A 100 30.40 18.05 -7.13
N LYS A 101 30.78 19.16 -7.75
CA LYS A 101 29.87 20.06 -8.45
C LYS A 101 30.23 20.05 -9.92
N PHE A 102 29.38 19.50 -10.77
CA PHE A 102 29.58 19.43 -12.22
C PHE A 102 28.47 20.16 -12.97
N THR A 103 28.77 20.58 -14.19
CA THR A 103 27.80 21.17 -15.12
C THR A 103 26.91 20.11 -15.72
N ASP A 104 27.50 18.97 -16.11
CA ASP A 104 26.79 17.86 -16.74
C ASP A 104 27.43 16.51 -16.36
N MET A 105 26.64 15.45 -16.35
CA MET A 105 27.07 14.09 -15.99
C MET A 105 26.21 13.04 -16.70
N ASN A 106 26.31 13.02 -18.03
CA ASN A 106 25.60 12.09 -18.90
C ASN A 106 26.51 10.93 -19.32
N VAL A 107 25.97 9.72 -19.31
CA VAL A 107 26.66 8.49 -19.74
C VAL A 107 25.81 7.79 -20.79
N TYR A 108 26.35 7.60 -21.99
CA TYR A 108 25.72 6.84 -23.06
C TYR A 108 26.39 5.48 -23.18
N LEU A 109 25.58 4.43 -23.08
CA LEU A 109 26.00 3.04 -23.04
C LEU A 109 25.46 2.33 -24.27
N HIS A 110 26.35 1.98 -25.19
CA HIS A 110 26.04 1.14 -26.34
C HIS A 110 26.55 -0.26 -26.06
N ILE A 111 25.66 -1.18 -25.69
CA ILE A 111 26.05 -2.48 -25.09
C ILE A 111 25.26 -3.63 -25.69
N HIS A 112 25.82 -4.84 -25.63
CA HIS A 112 25.22 -6.03 -26.23
C HIS A 112 24.06 -6.59 -25.35
N PRO A 113 23.01 -7.21 -25.94
CA PRO A 113 21.85 -7.80 -25.21
C PRO A 113 22.14 -9.03 -24.33
N THR A 114 23.39 -9.29 -23.97
CA THR A 114 23.79 -10.40 -23.09
C THR A 114 23.70 -10.09 -21.60
N ILE A 115 23.22 -8.91 -21.23
CA ILE A 115 23.19 -8.45 -19.84
C ILE A 115 22.03 -9.09 -19.08
N ASP A 116 22.33 -9.71 -17.95
CA ASP A 116 21.37 -10.39 -17.09
C ASP A 116 21.22 -9.74 -15.70
N ASP A 117 22.12 -8.83 -15.32
CA ASP A 117 22.10 -8.17 -14.01
C ASP A 117 22.43 -6.67 -14.14
N ILE A 118 21.52 -5.81 -13.65
CA ILE A 118 21.68 -4.35 -13.63
C ILE A 118 21.57 -3.87 -12.18
N PHE A 119 22.66 -3.33 -11.66
CA PHE A 119 22.75 -2.71 -10.35
C PHE A 119 22.94 -1.19 -10.46
N LEU A 120 22.01 -0.43 -9.86
CA LEU A 120 22.03 1.02 -9.78
C LEU A 120 22.10 1.48 -8.33
N ALA A 121 23.07 2.34 -8.02
CA ALA A 121 23.24 2.97 -6.72
C ALA A 121 23.61 4.47 -6.87
N GLY A 122 23.62 5.19 -5.74
CA GLY A 122 23.80 6.63 -5.70
C GLY A 122 22.61 7.42 -6.25
N ILE A 123 22.87 8.59 -6.80
CA ILE A 123 21.89 9.51 -7.38
C ILE A 123 21.84 9.29 -8.91
N SER A 124 21.55 8.08 -9.35
CA SER A 124 21.60 7.71 -10.77
C SER A 124 20.21 7.61 -11.40
N THR A 125 20.09 7.91 -12.70
CA THR A 125 18.89 7.58 -13.47
C THR A 125 19.27 6.78 -14.70
N LEU A 126 18.61 5.64 -14.92
CA LEU A 126 18.84 4.79 -16.09
C LEU A 126 17.65 4.84 -17.04
N TYR A 127 17.90 5.15 -18.31
CA TYR A 127 16.93 5.15 -19.40
C TYR A 127 17.30 4.10 -20.44
N SER A 128 16.34 3.27 -20.84
CA SER A 128 16.46 2.51 -22.09
C SER A 128 16.06 3.40 -23.27
N THR A 129 16.91 3.50 -24.28
CA THR A 129 16.61 4.22 -25.52
C THR A 129 15.88 3.36 -26.55
N ASN A 130 15.98 2.03 -26.43
CA ASN A 130 15.29 1.04 -27.25
C ASN A 130 14.78 -0.14 -26.40
N VAL A 131 14.04 -1.05 -27.02
CA VAL A 131 13.49 -2.24 -26.34
C VAL A 131 14.61 -3.20 -25.97
N MET A 132 14.72 -3.50 -24.68
CA MET A 132 15.60 -4.53 -24.14
C MET A 132 15.08 -5.91 -24.51
N LYS A 133 15.91 -6.72 -25.15
CA LYS A 133 15.61 -8.12 -25.44
C LYS A 133 16.63 -9.01 -24.75
N THR A 134 16.12 -9.95 -23.95
CA THR A 134 16.94 -11.04 -23.40
C THR A 134 16.04 -12.24 -23.14
N ASP A 135 16.56 -13.42 -23.50
CA ASP A 135 15.90 -14.69 -23.22
C ASP A 135 16.23 -15.21 -21.81
N ASN A 136 17.22 -14.59 -21.13
CA ASN A 136 17.62 -14.94 -19.77
C ASN A 136 16.78 -14.19 -18.72
N LEU A 137 16.91 -14.60 -17.46
CA LEU A 137 16.36 -13.88 -16.32
C LEU A 137 17.07 -12.54 -16.17
N LEU A 138 16.34 -11.44 -16.33
CA LEU A 138 16.86 -10.09 -16.05
C LEU A 138 16.68 -9.74 -14.58
N LYS A 139 17.79 -9.49 -13.89
CA LYS A 139 17.83 -8.98 -12.52
C LYS A 139 18.01 -7.47 -12.52
N LEU A 140 17.10 -6.78 -11.86
CA LEU A 140 17.20 -5.33 -11.66
C LEU A 140 17.33 -5.05 -10.18
N HIS A 141 18.37 -4.34 -9.79
CA HIS A 141 18.58 -3.93 -8.41
C HIS A 141 18.86 -2.44 -8.34
N THR A 142 18.04 -1.70 -7.59
CA THR A 142 18.23 -0.26 -7.37
C THR A 142 18.36 0.04 -5.89
N GLN A 143 19.27 0.94 -5.54
CA GLN A 143 19.54 1.43 -4.18
C GLN A 143 19.61 2.96 -4.15
N ASP A 144 19.73 3.54 -2.96
CA ASP A 144 19.88 4.98 -2.71
C ASP A 144 18.79 5.84 -3.34
N THR A 145 19.11 6.79 -4.24
CA THR A 145 18.16 7.71 -4.88
C THR A 145 18.04 7.44 -6.38
N SER A 146 18.27 6.19 -6.78
CA SER A 146 18.28 5.82 -8.19
C SER A 146 16.88 5.66 -8.80
N SER A 147 16.73 6.08 -10.06
CA SER A 147 15.50 5.96 -10.85
C SER A 147 15.74 5.14 -12.12
N LEU A 148 14.72 4.42 -12.59
CA LEU A 148 14.88 3.46 -13.68
C LEU A 148 13.70 3.50 -14.64
N ILE A 149 13.93 3.75 -15.92
CA ILE A 149 12.89 3.82 -16.95
C ILE A 149 13.30 2.88 -18.09
N LEU A 150 12.69 1.70 -18.14
CA LEU A 150 13.03 0.64 -19.08
C LEU A 150 11.84 0.20 -19.95
N GLN A 151 12.12 -0.10 -21.21
CA GLN A 151 11.24 -0.77 -22.15
C GLN A 151 11.78 -2.19 -22.41
N LEU A 152 10.97 -3.20 -22.13
CA LEU A 152 11.38 -4.60 -22.00
C LEU A 152 10.58 -5.50 -22.94
N ASP A 153 11.25 -6.49 -23.54
CA ASP A 153 10.67 -7.65 -24.21
C ASP A 153 11.52 -8.86 -23.83
N ILE A 154 11.21 -9.42 -22.66
CA ILE A 154 12.07 -10.39 -21.96
C ILE A 154 11.29 -11.63 -21.53
N PHE A 155 12.00 -12.72 -21.26
CA PHE A 155 11.34 -13.95 -20.83
C PHE A 155 10.91 -13.89 -19.35
N ASN A 156 11.84 -13.54 -18.46
CA ASN A 156 11.62 -13.44 -17.01
C ASN A 156 12.28 -12.19 -16.42
N ILE A 157 11.70 -11.66 -15.33
CA ILE A 157 12.25 -10.53 -14.57
C ILE A 157 12.24 -10.79 -13.07
N ASP A 158 13.33 -10.41 -12.39
CA ASP A 158 13.43 -10.34 -10.93
C ASP A 158 13.95 -8.95 -10.53
N ALA A 159 13.05 -8.11 -10.05
CA ALA A 159 13.33 -6.70 -9.78
C ALA A 159 13.25 -6.40 -8.29
N LEU A 160 14.36 -5.94 -7.71
CA LEU A 160 14.50 -5.49 -6.33
C LEU A 160 14.76 -3.98 -6.26
N PHE A 161 13.77 -3.24 -5.78
CA PHE A 161 13.83 -1.79 -5.67
C PHE A 161 13.93 -1.37 -4.21
N LEU A 162 15.13 -0.99 -3.77
CA LEU A 162 15.41 -0.46 -2.42
C LEU A 162 15.57 1.07 -2.42
N SER A 163 15.47 1.71 -3.59
CA SER A 163 15.78 3.12 -3.81
C SER A 163 14.62 4.07 -3.47
N ALA A 164 14.98 5.34 -3.29
CA ALA A 164 14.10 6.47 -3.09
C ALA A 164 13.70 7.15 -4.42
N GLY A 165 13.58 6.39 -5.51
CA GLY A 165 13.38 6.89 -6.87
C GLY A 165 12.09 6.44 -7.54
N THR A 166 11.90 6.89 -8.78
CA THR A 166 10.78 6.45 -9.62
C THR A 166 11.26 5.39 -10.60
N THR A 167 10.58 4.25 -10.60
CA THR A 167 10.78 3.20 -11.58
C THR A 167 9.61 3.17 -12.55
N LYS A 168 9.87 3.09 -13.85
CA LYS A 168 8.88 2.83 -14.89
C LYS A 168 9.32 1.64 -15.74
N LEU A 169 8.50 0.59 -15.78
CA LEU A 169 8.72 -0.60 -16.60
C LEU A 169 7.61 -0.69 -17.64
N MET A 170 7.97 -0.87 -18.91
CA MET A 170 7.05 -0.92 -20.04
C MET A 170 7.38 -2.13 -20.93
N GLY A 171 6.38 -2.71 -21.59
CA GLY A 171 6.57 -3.79 -22.58
C GLY A 171 6.08 -5.16 -22.12
N HIS A 172 6.78 -6.24 -22.46
CA HIS A 172 6.31 -7.61 -22.28
C HIS A 172 7.29 -8.49 -21.48
N VAL A 173 6.73 -9.27 -20.55
CA VAL A 173 7.41 -10.36 -19.84
C VAL A 173 6.65 -11.65 -20.14
N LYS A 174 7.29 -12.58 -20.88
CA LYS A 174 6.60 -13.73 -21.47
C LYS A 174 6.09 -14.74 -20.44
N ASP A 175 6.82 -14.97 -19.35
CA ASP A 175 6.49 -16.00 -18.36
C ASP A 175 6.26 -15.42 -16.96
N LYS A 176 7.33 -15.16 -16.20
CA LYS A 176 7.23 -14.75 -14.79
C LYS A 176 7.93 -13.43 -14.48
N GLY A 177 7.25 -12.56 -13.74
CA GLY A 177 7.81 -11.35 -13.16
C GLY A 177 7.72 -11.35 -11.64
N ILE A 178 8.85 -11.11 -10.98
CA ILE A 178 8.92 -10.89 -9.53
C ILE A 178 9.31 -9.42 -9.33
N ILE A 179 8.48 -8.66 -8.63
CA ILE A 179 8.74 -7.26 -8.29
C ILE A 179 8.72 -7.11 -6.77
N LYS A 180 9.89 -6.88 -6.19
CA LYS A 180 10.10 -6.59 -4.78
C LYS A 180 10.44 -5.12 -4.62
N TYR A 181 9.68 -4.44 -3.78
CA TYR A 181 9.82 -3.01 -3.53
C TYR A 181 9.91 -2.74 -2.03
N ASP A 182 11.05 -2.23 -1.58
CA ASP A 182 11.35 -1.91 -0.18
C ASP A 182 11.95 -0.49 -0.01
N GLY A 183 11.72 0.38 -1.01
CA GLY A 183 12.22 1.76 -1.07
C GLY A 183 11.19 2.85 -0.77
N ILE A 184 11.48 4.11 -1.17
CA ILE A 184 10.60 5.28 -1.00
C ILE A 184 10.33 6.00 -2.34
N GLY A 185 9.16 5.88 -2.95
CA GLY A 185 9.03 6.22 -4.37
C GLY A 185 7.91 5.47 -5.06
N ASN A 186 7.94 5.35 -6.39
CA ASN A 186 6.89 4.65 -7.10
C ASN A 186 7.44 3.70 -8.17
N VAL A 187 6.76 2.58 -8.36
CA VAL A 187 7.04 1.64 -9.46
C VAL A 187 5.82 1.64 -10.37
N ASP A 188 5.94 2.25 -11.54
CA ASP A 188 4.95 2.21 -12.61
C ASP A 188 5.26 1.07 -13.58
N ALA A 189 4.64 -0.08 -13.34
CA ALA A 189 4.61 -1.23 -14.24
C ALA A 189 3.22 -1.40 -14.88
N SER A 190 2.43 -0.32 -14.99
CA SER A 190 1.08 -0.38 -15.57
C SER A 190 1.09 -0.75 -17.06
N GLN A 191 2.19 -0.44 -17.74
CA GLN A 191 2.44 -0.75 -19.15
C GLN A 191 3.33 -1.99 -19.33
N LEU A 192 3.60 -2.74 -18.26
CA LEU A 192 4.33 -4.00 -18.31
C LEU A 192 3.32 -5.17 -18.32
N PHE A 193 3.21 -5.84 -19.45
CA PHE A 193 2.34 -7.01 -19.61
C PHE A 193 3.08 -8.27 -19.22
N CYS A 194 2.63 -8.93 -18.15
CA CYS A 194 3.22 -10.16 -17.65
C CYS A 194 2.14 -11.23 -17.46
N LYS A 195 2.46 -12.50 -17.81
CA LYS A 195 1.54 -13.62 -17.63
C LYS A 195 1.33 -13.96 -16.14
N PHE A 196 2.41 -13.99 -15.37
CA PHE A 196 2.39 -14.21 -13.93
C PHE A 196 3.25 -13.17 -13.21
N ILE A 197 2.64 -12.36 -12.37
CA ILE A 197 3.34 -11.33 -11.59
C ILE A 197 3.21 -11.62 -10.10
N ASP A 198 4.35 -11.70 -9.41
CA ASP A 198 4.46 -11.78 -7.96
C ASP A 198 5.02 -10.47 -7.42
N ILE A 199 4.33 -9.87 -6.45
CA ILE A 199 4.62 -8.51 -5.99
C ILE A 199 4.75 -8.51 -4.47
N GLU A 200 5.91 -8.07 -4.00
CA GLU A 200 6.18 -7.84 -2.59
C GLU A 200 6.46 -6.35 -2.39
N ALA A 201 5.50 -5.63 -1.80
CA ALA A 201 5.62 -4.20 -1.53
C ALA A 201 5.74 -3.95 -0.02
N ASN A 202 6.96 -3.72 0.45
CA ASN A 202 7.29 -3.43 1.85
C ASN A 202 7.65 -1.95 2.08
N GLY A 203 8.00 -1.22 1.01
CA GLY A 203 8.41 0.19 1.02
C GLY A 203 7.27 1.23 1.14
N LEU A 204 7.67 2.50 1.14
CA LEU A 204 6.77 3.67 1.13
C LEU A 204 6.57 4.16 -0.31
N GLY A 205 5.56 3.60 -0.98
CA GLY A 205 5.37 3.88 -2.38
C GLY A 205 4.09 3.34 -2.99
N THR A 206 3.81 3.75 -4.22
CA THR A 206 2.78 3.10 -5.04
C THR A 206 3.43 2.22 -6.09
N ILE A 207 2.94 0.99 -6.19
CA ILE A 207 3.21 0.13 -7.34
C ILE A 207 1.96 0.16 -8.21
N TRP A 208 2.05 0.72 -9.41
CA TRP A 208 1.02 0.57 -10.43
C TRP A 208 1.34 -0.67 -11.23
N ILE A 209 0.48 -1.66 -11.12
CA ILE A 209 0.60 -2.93 -11.83
C ILE A 209 -0.72 -3.24 -12.49
N THR A 210 -0.63 -3.77 -13.69
CA THR A 210 -1.77 -4.40 -14.35
C THR A 210 -1.82 -5.84 -13.84
N GLY A 211 -2.47 -6.02 -12.69
CA GLY A 211 -2.67 -7.30 -12.01
C GLY A 211 -3.97 -7.33 -11.20
N THR A 212 -4.62 -8.48 -11.11
CA THR A 212 -5.86 -8.70 -10.35
C THR A 212 -5.53 -9.15 -8.94
N ASP A 213 -5.83 -8.37 -7.89
CA ASP A 213 -6.20 -8.97 -6.61
C ASP A 213 -6.90 -8.04 -5.60
N GLN A 214 -7.85 -8.67 -4.90
CA GLN A 214 -8.91 -8.14 -4.02
C GLN A 214 -8.66 -8.63 -2.60
N SER A 215 -8.83 -7.82 -1.54
CA SER A 215 -8.95 -8.39 -0.16
C SER A 215 -9.57 -7.51 0.93
N TYR A 216 -9.64 -6.19 0.82
CA TYR A 216 -10.08 -5.37 1.98
C TYR A 216 -11.57 -4.99 2.00
N SER A 217 -12.33 -5.21 0.93
CA SER A 217 -13.73 -4.76 0.82
C SER A 217 -14.80 -5.80 1.24
N ILE A 218 -14.42 -7.07 1.41
CA ILE A 218 -15.38 -8.18 1.48
C ILE A 218 -16.06 -8.26 2.87
N ASN A 219 -15.35 -7.99 3.96
CA ASN A 219 -15.92 -8.12 5.31
C ASN A 219 -16.98 -7.05 5.63
N ASN A 220 -16.77 -5.81 5.17
CA ASN A 220 -17.75 -4.73 5.36
C ASN A 220 -18.96 -4.92 4.46
N PHE A 221 -18.75 -5.46 3.26
CA PHE A 221 -19.85 -5.87 2.39
C PHE A 221 -20.68 -6.97 3.06
N MET A 222 -20.06 -8.06 3.55
CA MET A 222 -20.79 -9.14 4.24
C MET A 222 -21.59 -8.65 5.46
N ASN A 223 -21.05 -7.73 6.27
CA ASN A 223 -21.80 -7.14 7.38
C ASN A 223 -22.98 -6.28 6.91
N LEU A 224 -22.82 -5.51 5.84
CA LEU A 224 -23.90 -4.74 5.21
C LEU A 224 -24.99 -5.68 4.66
N THR A 225 -24.60 -6.69 3.87
CA THR A 225 -25.53 -7.56 3.16
C THR A 225 -26.23 -8.51 4.12
N VAL A 226 -25.51 -9.18 5.02
CA VAL A 226 -26.12 -10.14 5.95
C VAL A 226 -26.81 -9.44 7.11
N GLY A 227 -26.19 -8.39 7.67
CA GLY A 227 -26.73 -7.64 8.79
C GLY A 227 -28.03 -6.92 8.44
N LEU A 228 -28.04 -6.10 7.39
CA LEU A 228 -29.24 -5.36 6.99
C LEU A 228 -30.31 -6.29 6.41
N PHE A 229 -29.94 -7.35 5.69
CA PHE A 229 -30.92 -8.29 5.14
C PHE A 229 -31.67 -9.03 6.25
N ILE A 230 -30.94 -9.58 7.23
CA ILE A 230 -31.58 -10.23 8.38
C ILE A 230 -32.44 -9.21 9.14
N TRP A 231 -31.96 -7.98 9.32
CA TRP A 231 -32.73 -6.94 10.01
C TRP A 231 -33.99 -6.51 9.25
N SER A 232 -33.91 -6.39 7.92
CA SER A 232 -35.04 -6.10 7.05
C SER A 232 -36.06 -7.23 7.05
N LEU A 233 -35.62 -8.48 7.16
CA LEU A 233 -36.52 -9.64 7.30
C LEU A 233 -37.22 -9.67 8.66
N THR A 234 -36.47 -9.38 9.74
CA THR A 234 -37.00 -9.26 11.12
C THR A 234 -38.07 -8.16 11.19
N LEU A 235 -37.73 -6.91 10.84
CA LEU A 235 -38.65 -5.77 10.97
C LEU A 235 -39.77 -5.73 9.93
N GLY A 236 -39.51 -6.16 8.69
CA GLY A 236 -40.47 -6.04 7.60
C GLY A 236 -41.48 -7.18 7.53
N PHE A 237 -41.10 -8.39 7.92
CA PHE A 237 -41.92 -9.60 7.74
C PHE A 237 -42.34 -10.26 9.05
N ASN A 238 -41.95 -9.71 10.20
CA ASN A 238 -42.32 -10.22 11.53
C ASN A 238 -41.89 -11.70 11.75
N LEU A 239 -40.86 -12.15 11.02
CA LEU A 239 -40.30 -13.50 11.08
C LEU A 239 -39.24 -13.57 12.18
N ASP A 240 -39.68 -13.39 13.42
CA ASP A 240 -38.77 -13.30 14.56
C ASP A 240 -38.47 -14.67 15.16
N LEU A 241 -37.63 -15.42 14.45
CA LEU A 241 -36.98 -16.62 15.00
C LEU A 241 -36.15 -16.34 16.25
N GLU A 242 -35.76 -15.08 16.49
CA GLU A 242 -35.01 -14.62 17.68
C GLU A 242 -35.74 -14.92 18.98
N TYR A 243 -37.06 -14.74 19.03
CA TYR A 243 -37.83 -14.88 20.27
C TYR A 243 -38.34 -16.30 20.50
N ARG A 244 -38.31 -17.15 19.47
CA ARG A 244 -38.81 -18.54 19.56
C ARG A 244 -37.73 -19.54 19.94
N LEU A 245 -36.48 -19.30 19.54
CA LEU A 245 -35.39 -20.27 19.71
C LEU A 245 -34.25 -19.66 20.53
N VAL A 246 -34.16 -20.05 21.80
CA VAL A 246 -33.07 -19.65 22.72
C VAL A 246 -31.67 -19.85 22.10
N PRO A 247 -31.35 -20.97 21.42
CA PRO A 247 -30.05 -21.15 20.79
C PRO A 247 -29.78 -20.14 19.67
N TYR A 248 -30.80 -19.80 18.87
CA TYR A 248 -30.66 -18.85 17.78
C TYR A 248 -30.39 -17.44 18.30
N CYS A 249 -31.10 -16.99 19.35
CA CYS A 249 -30.79 -15.70 19.94
C CYS A 249 -29.33 -15.65 20.45
N LYS A 250 -28.91 -16.65 21.23
CA LYS A 250 -27.57 -16.72 21.81
C LYS A 250 -26.49 -16.64 20.73
N ILE A 251 -26.64 -17.42 19.66
CA ILE A 251 -25.72 -17.44 18.52
C ILE A 251 -25.72 -16.08 17.80
N ARG A 252 -26.89 -15.52 17.48
CA ARG A 252 -27.02 -14.23 16.80
C ARG A 252 -26.32 -13.13 17.60
N ARG A 253 -26.64 -13.01 18.89
CA ARG A 253 -26.05 -11.99 19.78
C ARG A 253 -24.54 -12.16 19.90
N TYR A 254 -24.06 -13.39 20.08
CA TYR A 254 -22.64 -13.67 20.12
C TYR A 254 -21.91 -13.19 18.85
N PHE A 255 -22.39 -13.59 17.67
CA PHE A 255 -21.77 -13.18 16.40
C PHE A 255 -21.85 -11.66 16.19
N THR A 256 -22.98 -11.03 16.51
CA THR A 256 -23.11 -9.56 16.40
C THR A 256 -22.07 -8.85 17.26
N HIS A 257 -21.93 -9.24 18.53
CA HIS A 257 -20.96 -8.63 19.45
C HIS A 257 -19.51 -8.91 19.04
N VAL A 258 -19.17 -10.15 18.66
CA VAL A 258 -17.84 -10.50 18.14
C VAL A 258 -17.50 -9.65 16.91
N ASN A 259 -18.41 -9.51 15.95
CA ASN A 259 -18.17 -8.72 14.74
C ASN A 259 -17.99 -7.22 15.04
N TYR A 260 -18.80 -6.66 15.95
CA TYR A 260 -18.64 -5.27 16.39
C TYR A 260 -17.27 -5.05 17.03
N LEU A 261 -16.84 -5.93 17.95
CA LEU A 261 -15.55 -5.80 18.62
C LEU A 261 -14.41 -5.96 17.63
N LEU A 262 -14.48 -6.98 16.77
CA LEU A 262 -13.46 -7.27 15.75
C LEU A 262 -13.29 -6.07 14.81
N SER A 263 -14.38 -5.50 14.30
CA SER A 263 -14.35 -4.33 13.44
C SER A 263 -13.67 -3.14 14.13
N SER A 264 -14.05 -2.85 15.37
CA SER A 264 -13.53 -1.72 16.15
C SER A 264 -12.04 -1.88 16.51
N VAL A 265 -11.63 -3.09 16.94
CA VAL A 265 -10.23 -3.39 17.28
C VAL A 265 -9.35 -3.38 16.04
N LEU A 266 -9.77 -4.00 14.92
CA LEU A 266 -9.00 -3.96 13.67
C LEU A 266 -8.78 -2.53 13.17
N LEU A 267 -9.78 -1.67 13.33
CA LEU A 267 -9.68 -0.27 12.95
C LEU A 267 -8.76 0.54 13.87
N THR A 268 -8.77 0.22 15.17
CA THR A 268 -7.81 0.76 16.14
C THR A 268 -6.39 0.32 15.77
N MET A 269 -6.20 -0.96 15.45
CA MET A 269 -4.92 -1.50 14.98
C MET A 269 -4.46 -0.86 13.67
N ALA A 270 -5.37 -0.56 12.74
CA ALA A 270 -5.04 0.19 11.54
C ALA A 270 -4.53 1.61 11.85
N SER A 271 -5.11 2.27 12.86
CA SER A 271 -4.68 3.59 13.33
C SER A 271 -3.30 3.53 14.00
N ILE A 272 -3.06 2.51 14.84
CA ILE A 272 -1.75 2.23 15.46
C ILE A 272 -0.70 1.95 14.40
N ASN A 273 -1.00 1.08 13.43
CA ASN A 273 -0.11 0.73 12.34
C ASN A 273 0.29 1.97 11.53
N ARG A 274 -0.66 2.85 11.22
CA ARG A 274 -0.37 4.11 10.52
C ARG A 274 0.53 5.03 11.32
N TYR A 275 0.27 5.19 12.61
CA TYR A 275 1.15 5.95 13.50
C TYR A 275 2.56 5.36 13.52
N ALA A 276 2.69 4.04 13.68
CA ALA A 276 3.96 3.34 13.69
C ALA A 276 4.74 3.54 12.38
N ARG A 277 4.07 3.43 11.22
CA ARG A 277 4.67 3.67 9.90
C ARG A 277 5.18 5.11 9.74
N VAL A 278 4.37 6.10 10.11
CA VAL A 278 4.78 7.52 10.02
C VAL A 278 5.97 7.80 10.96
N ARG A 279 5.95 7.24 12.17
CA ARG A 279 7.06 7.35 13.12
C ARG A 279 8.31 6.64 12.60
N GLN A 280 8.15 5.49 11.95
CA GLN A 280 9.25 4.74 11.36
C GLN A 280 9.91 5.52 10.22
N ALA A 281 9.14 6.13 9.32
CA ALA A 281 9.66 6.95 8.21
C ALA A 281 10.61 8.06 8.71
N GLN A 282 10.32 8.64 9.88
CA GLN A 282 11.17 9.64 10.52
C GLN A 282 12.49 9.04 11.10
N LEU A 283 12.48 7.77 11.51
CA LEU A 283 13.62 7.11 12.15
C LEU A 283 14.58 6.43 11.15
N THR A 284 14.08 6.06 9.97
CA THR A 284 14.86 5.38 8.92
C THR A 284 15.97 6.22 8.30
N GLU A 285 16.05 7.52 8.59
CA GLU A 285 17.23 8.34 8.27
C GLU A 285 18.47 7.91 9.10
N ASN A 286 18.32 7.13 10.20
CA ASN A 286 19.44 6.79 11.08
C ASN A 286 19.55 5.33 11.61
N ARG A 287 18.59 4.40 11.38
CA ARG A 287 18.79 2.97 11.71
C ARG A 287 17.69 2.03 11.18
N HIS A 288 18.08 0.98 10.46
CA HIS A 288 17.22 -0.09 9.92
C HIS A 288 16.55 -1.05 10.96
N ARG A 289 16.69 -0.83 12.27
CA ARG A 289 16.48 -1.91 13.28
C ARG A 289 15.07 -2.06 13.89
N TYR A 290 14.05 -1.33 13.43
CA TYR A 290 12.68 -1.38 14.00
C TYR A 290 11.62 -2.02 13.09
N ILE A 291 12.04 -2.81 12.09
CA ILE A 291 11.15 -3.54 11.17
C ILE A 291 10.67 -4.84 11.82
N THR A 292 9.64 -4.79 12.67
CA THR A 292 9.02 -6.04 13.16
C THR A 292 7.50 -6.02 13.10
N LEU A 293 6.86 -4.86 13.29
CA LEU A 293 5.39 -4.76 13.29
C LEU A 293 4.76 -4.68 11.89
N CYS A 294 5.49 -4.16 10.90
CA CYS A 294 4.98 -4.02 9.53
C CYS A 294 5.28 -5.25 8.63
N GLU A 295 5.97 -6.26 9.15
CA GLU A 295 6.23 -7.47 8.37
C GLU A 295 4.92 -8.22 8.15
N ARG A 296 4.74 -8.77 6.94
CA ARG A 296 3.53 -9.53 6.54
C ARG A 296 3.22 -10.64 7.55
N ARG A 297 4.25 -11.36 8.01
CA ARG A 297 4.14 -12.43 9.01
C ARG A 297 3.56 -11.91 10.33
N THR A 298 4.12 -10.84 10.87
CA THR A 298 3.65 -10.24 12.13
C THR A 298 2.23 -9.70 11.99
N THR A 299 1.89 -9.08 10.87
CA THR A 299 0.53 -8.57 10.62
C THR A 299 -0.50 -9.71 10.63
N TYR A 300 -0.20 -10.84 9.98
CA TYR A 300 -1.09 -12.01 10.01
C TYR A 300 -1.23 -12.59 11.43
N ILE A 301 -0.12 -12.71 12.18
CA ILE A 301 -0.16 -13.19 13.57
C ILE A 301 -1.04 -12.26 14.42
N ILE A 302 -0.86 -10.94 14.31
CA ILE A 302 -1.67 -9.95 15.03
C ILE A 302 -3.16 -10.10 14.68
N ILE A 303 -3.51 -10.28 13.40
CA ILE A 303 -4.90 -10.46 12.97
C ILE A 303 -5.49 -11.74 13.58
N ILE A 304 -4.77 -12.87 13.51
CA ILE A 304 -5.22 -14.14 14.07
C ILE A 304 -5.42 -14.03 15.58
N VAL A 305 -4.44 -13.46 16.30
CA VAL A 305 -4.52 -13.23 17.74
C VAL A 305 -5.69 -12.31 18.09
N THR A 306 -5.94 -11.27 17.29
CA THR A 306 -7.07 -10.36 17.47
C THR A 306 -8.41 -11.08 17.30
N ILE A 307 -8.53 -11.93 16.28
CA ILE A 307 -9.75 -12.74 16.05
C ILE A 307 -10.00 -13.67 17.25
N ILE A 308 -8.97 -14.40 17.69
CA ILE A 308 -9.06 -15.30 18.84
C ILE A 308 -9.46 -14.53 20.10
N PHE A 309 -8.83 -13.38 20.34
CA PHE A 309 -9.16 -12.49 21.44
C PHE A 309 -10.64 -12.05 21.41
N CYS A 310 -11.14 -11.59 20.24
CA CYS A 310 -12.52 -11.14 20.11
C CYS A 310 -13.54 -12.26 20.35
N LEU A 311 -13.22 -13.51 19.94
CA LEU A 311 -14.04 -14.68 20.22
C LEU A 311 -14.06 -15.01 21.71
N LEU A 312 -12.89 -15.07 22.35
CA LEU A 312 -12.75 -15.45 23.76
C LEU A 312 -13.40 -14.43 24.70
N VAL A 313 -13.20 -13.13 24.48
CA VAL A 313 -13.77 -12.08 25.33
C VAL A 313 -15.30 -12.13 25.30
N ASN A 314 -15.91 -12.51 24.18
CA ASN A 314 -17.36 -12.56 24.05
C ASN A 314 -18.00 -13.91 24.45
N ILE A 315 -17.22 -14.91 24.90
CA ILE A 315 -17.72 -16.27 25.20
C ILE A 315 -18.80 -16.32 26.29
N HIS A 316 -18.86 -15.31 27.16
CA HIS A 316 -19.89 -15.18 28.19
C HIS A 316 -21.32 -14.96 27.65
N ILE A 317 -21.48 -14.42 26.43
CA ILE A 317 -22.78 -14.10 25.82
C ILE A 317 -23.66 -15.35 25.63
N PRO A 318 -23.21 -16.43 24.96
CA PRO A 318 -24.02 -17.63 24.79
C PRO A 318 -24.36 -18.33 26.12
N ILE A 319 -23.58 -18.09 27.18
CA ILE A 319 -23.82 -18.70 28.49
C ILE A 319 -24.91 -17.93 29.25
N LEU A 320 -24.83 -16.59 29.27
CA LEU A 320 -25.57 -15.75 30.21
C LEU A 320 -26.74 -14.96 29.60
N PHE A 321 -27.02 -15.12 28.31
CA PHE A 321 -28.21 -14.54 27.66
C PHE A 321 -29.42 -15.47 27.81
N GLU A 322 -30.59 -14.90 28.06
CA GLU A 322 -31.86 -15.63 28.23
C GLU A 322 -32.97 -14.91 27.44
N ILE A 323 -34.06 -15.64 27.14
CA ILE A 323 -35.27 -15.05 26.57
C ILE A 323 -36.24 -14.82 27.71
N ALA A 324 -36.66 -13.58 27.90
CA ALA A 324 -37.70 -13.22 28.85
C ALA A 324 -38.56 -12.08 28.25
N ASP A 325 -39.86 -12.11 28.51
CA ASP A 325 -40.83 -11.12 27.99
C ASP A 325 -40.79 -10.92 26.46
N ASN A 326 -40.57 -12.00 25.70
CA ASN A 326 -40.36 -11.96 24.25
C ASN A 326 -39.19 -11.08 23.79
N ASP A 327 -38.20 -10.83 24.66
CA ASP A 327 -36.96 -10.18 24.28
C ASP A 327 -35.77 -11.04 24.71
N CYS A 328 -34.68 -10.91 23.96
CA CYS A 328 -33.45 -11.62 24.27
C CYS A 328 -32.40 -10.68 24.84
N TYR A 329 -32.16 -10.81 26.14
CA TYR A 329 -31.30 -9.92 26.89
C TYR A 329 -30.38 -10.66 27.87
N ALA A 330 -29.39 -9.94 28.38
CA ALA A 330 -28.48 -10.44 29.39
C ALA A 330 -29.25 -10.74 30.69
N ARG A 331 -29.05 -11.91 31.30
CA ARG A 331 -29.76 -12.34 32.52
C ARG A 331 -29.87 -11.20 33.56
N MET A 332 -31.07 -11.04 34.12
CA MET A 332 -31.39 -9.99 35.08
C MET A 332 -30.42 -9.97 36.28
N GLY A 333 -30.20 -8.79 36.85
CA GLY A 333 -29.36 -8.57 38.03
C GLY A 333 -27.99 -7.96 37.69
N ILE A 334 -26.98 -8.28 38.51
CA ILE A 334 -25.64 -7.67 38.47
C ILE A 334 -24.96 -7.89 37.12
N TYR A 335 -25.20 -9.04 36.47
CA TYR A 335 -24.57 -9.35 35.18
C TYR A 335 -24.95 -8.35 34.10
N ARG A 336 -26.22 -7.90 34.06
CA ARG A 336 -26.69 -6.91 33.07
C ARG A 336 -25.91 -5.60 33.18
N ILE A 337 -25.75 -5.09 34.40
CA ILE A 337 -24.99 -3.86 34.68
C ILE A 337 -23.53 -4.04 34.26
N LEU A 338 -22.92 -5.17 34.61
CA LEU A 338 -21.53 -5.48 34.21
C LEU A 338 -21.39 -5.57 32.69
N PHE A 339 -22.37 -6.17 32.00
CA PHE A 339 -22.37 -6.30 30.54
C PHE A 339 -22.53 -4.93 29.86
N ASP A 340 -23.38 -4.04 30.39
CA ASP A 340 -23.56 -2.70 29.84
C ASP A 340 -22.34 -1.82 30.06
N VAL A 341 -21.69 -1.91 31.24
CA VAL A 341 -20.40 -1.27 31.49
C VAL A 341 -19.31 -1.83 30.57
N TYR A 342 -19.24 -3.15 30.41
CA TYR A 342 -18.33 -3.80 29.46
C TYR A 342 -18.57 -3.29 28.04
N PHE A 343 -19.82 -3.22 27.60
CA PHE A 343 -20.16 -2.75 26.27
C PHE A 343 -19.75 -1.28 26.08
N LEU A 344 -20.05 -0.41 27.05
CA LEU A 344 -19.66 1.00 27.04
C LEU A 344 -18.13 1.17 26.95
N VAL A 345 -17.37 0.45 27.78
CA VAL A 345 -15.91 0.58 27.84
C VAL A 345 -15.24 0.02 26.59
N PHE A 346 -15.55 -1.23 26.20
CA PHE A 346 -14.82 -1.93 25.14
C PHE A 346 -15.27 -1.58 23.73
N TYR A 347 -16.51 -1.10 23.55
CA TYR A 347 -17.03 -0.79 22.22
C TYR A 347 -17.13 0.71 21.97
N ALA A 348 -17.58 1.49 22.96
CA ALA A 348 -17.89 2.90 22.77
C ALA A 348 -16.73 3.84 23.12
N ILE A 349 -15.99 3.55 24.20
CA ILE A 349 -15.01 4.48 24.75
C ILE A 349 -13.59 4.11 24.31
N CYS A 350 -13.12 2.90 24.63
CA CYS A 350 -11.70 2.55 24.49
C CYS A 350 -11.20 2.57 23.04
N PRO A 351 -11.83 1.88 22.07
CA PRO A 351 -11.34 1.91 20.69
C PRO A 351 -11.36 3.31 20.07
N PRO A 352 -12.46 4.09 20.14
CA PRO A 352 -12.46 5.42 19.55
C PRO A 352 -11.48 6.39 20.22
N LEU A 353 -11.29 6.33 21.54
CA LEU A 353 -10.26 7.14 22.22
C LEU A 353 -8.85 6.79 21.72
N LEU A 354 -8.50 5.51 21.65
CA LEU A 354 -7.20 5.07 21.12
C LEU A 354 -7.02 5.54 19.67
N MET A 355 -8.04 5.37 18.83
CA MET A 355 -8.00 5.84 17.45
C MET A 355 -7.76 7.35 17.38
N VAL A 356 -8.46 8.16 18.17
CA VAL A 356 -8.28 9.63 18.21
C VAL A 356 -6.87 9.99 18.66
N ILE A 357 -6.34 9.36 19.73
CA ILE A 357 -4.99 9.60 20.23
C ILE A 357 -3.95 9.31 19.14
N PHE A 358 -4.00 8.12 18.52
CA PHE A 358 -3.04 7.73 17.47
C PHE A 358 -3.18 8.57 16.21
N ASN A 359 -4.40 8.97 15.84
CA ASN A 359 -4.64 9.85 14.69
C ASN A 359 -4.10 11.26 14.93
N ILE A 360 -4.30 11.85 16.11
CA ILE A 360 -3.71 13.14 16.48
C ILE A 360 -2.19 13.05 16.48
N ALA A 361 -1.62 11.99 17.08
CA ALA A 361 -0.18 11.76 17.08
C ALA A 361 0.38 11.65 15.65
N THR A 362 -0.31 10.92 14.77
CA THR A 362 0.05 10.78 13.35
C THR A 362 0.06 12.13 12.63
N VAL A 363 -0.99 12.94 12.79
CA VAL A 363 -1.08 14.28 12.17
C VAL A 363 0.02 15.21 12.69
N LYS A 364 0.29 15.19 14.01
CA LYS A 364 1.35 16.00 14.62
C LYS A 364 2.71 15.64 14.05
N HIS A 365 3.02 14.36 13.91
CA HIS A 365 4.27 13.90 13.30
C HIS A 365 4.38 14.30 11.82
N ILE A 366 3.33 14.13 11.02
CA ILE A 366 3.33 14.54 9.60
C ILE A 366 3.57 16.04 9.45
N ARG A 367 2.96 16.86 10.31
CA ARG A 367 3.20 18.32 10.32
C ARG A 367 4.64 18.66 10.70
N CYS A 368 5.27 17.88 11.56
CA CYS A 368 6.68 18.04 11.90
C CYS A 368 7.58 17.71 10.70
N ILE A 369 7.37 16.56 10.06
CA ILE A 369 8.13 16.12 8.88
C ILE A 369 8.02 17.15 7.74
N LYS A 370 6.81 17.67 7.47
CA LYS A 370 6.60 18.70 6.43
C LYS A 370 7.35 20.01 6.67
N LYS A 371 7.76 20.31 7.91
CA LYS A 371 8.56 21.51 8.23
C LYS A 371 10.05 21.29 8.05
N LEU A 372 10.51 20.04 8.04
CA LEU A 372 11.93 19.68 8.03
C LEU A 372 12.43 19.31 6.62
N ILE A 373 11.57 18.79 5.74
CA ILE A 373 11.97 18.27 4.42
C ILE A 373 10.90 18.64 3.37
N HIS A 374 11.32 18.97 2.14
CA HIS A 374 10.41 19.16 1.00
C HIS A 374 9.46 17.95 0.85
N PRO A 375 8.15 18.15 0.63
CA PRO A 375 7.16 17.11 0.86
C PRO A 375 7.17 16.05 -0.24
N THR A 376 7.78 14.89 0.04
CA THR A 376 7.63 13.65 -0.75
C THR A 376 6.56 12.71 -0.18
N VAL A 377 5.77 13.15 0.81
CA VAL A 377 4.60 12.37 1.26
C VAL A 377 3.57 12.35 0.12
N SER A 378 3.38 11.18 -0.47
CA SER A 378 2.43 10.96 -1.56
C SER A 378 1.05 11.49 -1.19
N ARG A 379 0.46 12.29 -2.08
CA ARG A 379 -0.90 12.85 -1.93
C ARG A 379 -1.91 11.74 -1.57
N ARG A 380 -1.69 10.51 -2.04
CA ARG A 380 -2.51 9.33 -1.75
C ARG A 380 -2.44 8.91 -0.27
N GLU A 381 -1.27 8.91 0.36
CA GLU A 381 -1.13 8.57 1.79
C GLU A 381 -1.85 9.58 2.67
N TYR A 382 -1.75 10.86 2.33
CA TYR A 382 -2.52 11.90 3.01
C TYR A 382 -4.02 11.67 2.91
N HIS A 383 -4.54 11.32 1.72
CA HIS A 383 -5.96 10.97 1.55
C HIS A 383 -6.36 9.77 2.40
N PHE A 384 -5.52 8.73 2.48
CA PHE A 384 -5.80 7.56 3.31
C PHE A 384 -5.85 7.94 4.79
N ILE A 385 -4.94 8.80 5.26
CA ILE A 385 -4.89 9.36 6.64
C ILE A 385 -6.14 10.15 6.97
N VAL A 386 -6.53 11.09 6.12
CA VAL A 386 -7.78 11.84 6.28
C VAL A 386 -8.98 10.91 6.36
N LEU A 387 -8.99 9.83 5.58
CA LEU A 387 -10.10 8.89 5.58
C LEU A 387 -10.23 8.11 6.90
N VAL A 388 -9.14 7.60 7.48
CA VAL A 388 -9.22 6.93 8.79
C VAL A 388 -9.56 7.90 9.91
N ILE A 389 -9.12 9.17 9.83
CA ILE A 389 -9.54 10.21 10.78
C ILE A 389 -11.05 10.43 10.67
N ALA A 390 -11.57 10.61 9.46
CA ALA A 390 -13.01 10.80 9.22
C ALA A 390 -13.82 9.57 9.69
N HIS A 391 -13.32 8.37 9.45
CA HIS A 391 -13.97 7.14 9.90
C HIS A 391 -13.91 6.99 11.44
N SER A 392 -12.79 7.34 12.06
CA SER A 392 -12.66 7.42 13.53
C SER A 392 -13.71 8.32 14.15
N PHE A 393 -13.90 9.51 13.58
CA PHE A 393 -14.86 10.49 14.06
C PHE A 393 -16.30 10.01 13.87
N SER A 394 -16.57 9.37 12.73
CA SER A 394 -17.89 8.79 12.45
C SER A 394 -18.22 7.64 13.39
N ASN A 395 -17.22 6.82 13.74
CA ASN A 395 -17.36 5.73 14.72
C ASN A 395 -17.80 6.27 16.09
N VAL A 396 -17.20 7.37 16.57
CA VAL A 396 -17.60 8.06 17.82
C VAL A 396 -19.06 8.51 17.73
N ILE A 397 -19.42 9.21 16.64
CA ILE A 397 -20.77 9.75 16.45
C ILE A 397 -21.84 8.65 16.43
N PHE A 398 -21.53 7.50 15.82
CA PHE A 398 -22.52 6.44 15.67
C PHE A 398 -22.64 5.50 16.87
N THR A 399 -21.57 5.32 17.64
CA THR A 399 -21.56 4.35 18.75
C THR A 399 -21.96 4.98 20.09
N ILE A 400 -21.55 6.22 20.37
CA ILE A 400 -21.79 6.85 21.66
C ILE A 400 -23.29 7.05 21.94
N PRO A 401 -24.11 7.62 21.04
CA PRO A 401 -25.53 7.85 21.34
C PRO A 401 -26.28 6.58 21.72
N TYR A 402 -26.02 5.47 21.01
CA TYR A 402 -26.61 4.18 21.32
C TYR A 402 -26.16 3.64 22.68
N THR A 403 -24.87 3.67 22.96
CA THR A 403 -24.35 3.12 24.23
C THR A 403 -24.80 3.94 25.44
N VAL A 404 -24.85 5.27 25.30
CA VAL A 404 -25.38 6.17 26.34
C VAL A 404 -26.87 5.96 26.53
N ASN A 405 -27.66 5.91 25.45
CA ASN A 405 -29.10 5.65 25.53
C ASN A 405 -29.37 4.30 26.20
N LYS A 406 -28.65 3.25 25.78
CA LYS A 406 -28.74 1.90 26.36
C LYS A 406 -28.39 1.91 27.85
N PHE A 407 -27.28 2.58 28.23
CA PHE A 407 -26.83 2.63 29.62
C PHE A 407 -27.83 3.38 30.51
N ILE A 408 -28.28 4.56 30.10
CA ILE A 408 -29.26 5.36 30.85
C ILE A 408 -30.55 4.56 31.02
N TYR A 409 -31.09 4.06 29.91
CA TYR A 409 -32.41 3.45 29.87
C TYR A 409 -32.47 2.12 30.64
N TYR A 410 -31.46 1.26 30.50
CA TYR A 410 -31.51 -0.07 31.11
C TYR A 410 -30.87 -0.18 32.48
N THR A 411 -30.09 0.81 32.90
CA THR A 411 -29.42 0.78 34.22
C THR A 411 -30.19 1.56 35.28
N PHE A 412 -30.88 2.65 34.90
CA PHE A 412 -31.48 3.58 35.87
C PHE A 412 -33.00 3.65 35.83
N ASP A 413 -33.64 3.15 34.76
CA ASP A 413 -35.10 3.25 34.62
C ASP A 413 -35.76 1.89 34.94
N ASP A 414 -36.35 1.79 36.13
CA ASP A 414 -37.23 0.68 36.50
C ASP A 414 -38.63 0.83 35.88
N ALA A 415 -38.89 1.94 35.16
CA ALA A 415 -40.19 2.26 34.58
C ALA A 415 -40.42 1.65 33.20
N ILE A 416 -41.68 1.32 32.93
CA ILE A 416 -42.16 0.85 31.62
C ILE A 416 -41.75 1.89 30.54
N PRO A 417 -41.05 1.49 29.46
CA PRO A 417 -40.61 2.41 28.42
C PRO A 417 -41.77 3.21 27.86
N SER A 418 -41.65 4.55 27.80
CA SER A 418 -42.59 5.32 27.00
C SER A 418 -42.37 4.99 25.51
N GLU A 419 -43.39 5.21 24.68
CA GLU A 419 -43.27 5.00 23.24
C GLU A 419 -42.15 5.86 22.62
N LYS A 420 -41.87 7.03 23.20
CA LYS A 420 -40.77 7.90 22.78
C LYS A 420 -39.41 7.25 23.04
N ASP A 421 -39.26 6.52 24.14
CA ASP A 421 -38.01 5.86 24.51
C ASP A 421 -37.73 4.68 23.59
N LYS A 422 -38.78 3.92 23.24
CA LYS A 422 -38.70 2.85 22.22
C LYS A 422 -38.25 3.41 20.87
N LEU A 423 -38.81 4.55 20.46
CA LEU A 423 -38.43 5.21 19.21
C LEU A 423 -36.97 5.72 19.25
N CYS A 424 -36.56 6.39 20.33
CA CYS A 424 -35.17 6.84 20.52
C CYS A 424 -34.19 5.66 20.51
N ASN A 425 -34.53 4.56 21.18
CA ASN A 425 -33.71 3.35 21.15
C ASN A 425 -33.61 2.74 19.75
N ALA A 426 -34.73 2.67 19.01
CA ALA A 426 -34.72 2.19 17.63
C ALA A 426 -33.85 3.07 16.70
N ILE A 427 -33.95 4.40 16.82
CA ILE A 427 -33.16 5.35 16.02
C ILE A 427 -31.67 5.22 16.36
N THR A 428 -31.31 5.24 17.64
CA THR A 428 -29.91 5.15 18.06
C THR A 428 -29.30 3.80 17.71
N LEU A 429 -30.07 2.71 17.83
CA LEU A 429 -29.67 1.38 17.38
C LEU A 429 -29.43 1.34 15.87
N LEU A 430 -30.32 1.93 15.06
CA LEU A 430 -30.15 2.01 13.60
C LEU A 430 -28.89 2.78 13.23
N ILE A 431 -28.63 3.90 13.90
CA ILE A 431 -27.40 4.69 13.72
C ILE A 431 -26.16 3.84 14.06
N ALA A 432 -26.19 3.08 15.16
CA ALA A 432 -25.08 2.21 15.53
C ALA A 432 -24.83 1.08 14.49
N PHE A 433 -25.88 0.53 13.89
CA PHE A 433 -25.77 -0.46 12.81
C PHE A 433 -25.21 0.11 11.50
N MET A 434 -25.35 1.41 11.25
CA MET A 434 -24.72 2.03 10.07
C MET A 434 -23.19 2.09 10.18
N ASN A 435 -22.63 2.02 11.40
CA ASN A 435 -21.21 2.26 11.64
C ASN A 435 -20.26 1.30 10.89
N PRO A 436 -20.42 -0.05 10.94
CA PRO A 436 -19.56 -0.95 10.18
C PRO A 436 -19.62 -0.71 8.67
N GLY A 437 -20.82 -0.39 8.15
CA GLY A 437 -21.05 -0.10 6.75
C GLY A 437 -20.59 1.29 6.31
N PHE A 438 -20.49 2.25 7.23
CA PHE A 438 -20.11 3.62 6.92
C PHE A 438 -18.71 3.71 6.30
N SER A 439 -17.79 2.85 6.74
CA SER A 439 -16.46 2.75 6.12
C SER A 439 -16.56 2.55 4.60
N PHE A 440 -17.37 1.58 4.15
CA PHE A 440 -17.57 1.27 2.74
C PHE A 440 -18.13 2.47 1.97
N TYR A 441 -19.15 3.15 2.52
CA TYR A 441 -19.71 4.35 1.89
C TYR A 441 -18.69 5.49 1.81
N LEU A 442 -17.94 5.72 2.90
CA LEU A 442 -16.90 6.73 2.94
C LEU A 442 -15.83 6.44 1.87
N TYR A 443 -15.30 5.22 1.80
CA TYR A 443 -14.32 4.82 0.79
C TYR A 443 -14.84 5.00 -0.63
N THR A 444 -16.10 4.60 -0.89
CA THR A 444 -16.76 4.73 -2.19
C THR A 444 -16.93 6.19 -2.58
N LEU A 445 -17.36 7.06 -1.67
CA LEU A 445 -17.62 8.46 -1.96
C LEU A 445 -16.31 9.28 -2.10
N THR A 446 -15.32 9.04 -1.24
CA THR A 446 -14.12 9.89 -1.20
C THR A 446 -13.01 9.44 -2.14
N THR A 447 -12.95 8.16 -2.52
CA THR A 447 -11.76 7.60 -3.19
C THR A 447 -12.09 7.08 -4.59
N LYS A 448 -11.62 7.79 -5.64
CA LYS A 448 -11.80 7.36 -7.05
C LYS A 448 -11.23 5.96 -7.29
N SER A 449 -10.02 5.69 -6.77
CA SER A 449 -9.36 4.38 -6.90
C SER A 449 -10.20 3.23 -6.34
N PHE A 450 -10.93 3.46 -5.24
CA PHE A 450 -11.80 2.44 -4.65
C PHE A 450 -13.05 2.21 -5.50
N ARG A 451 -13.64 3.28 -6.06
CA ARG A 451 -14.78 3.15 -6.99
C ARG A 451 -14.43 2.38 -8.25
N ASP A 452 -13.30 2.71 -8.86
CA ASP A 452 -12.87 2.06 -10.10
C ASP A 452 -12.66 0.56 -9.86
N GLU A 453 -12.05 0.21 -8.72
CA GLU A 453 -11.84 -1.18 -8.29
C GLU A 453 -13.15 -1.90 -7.95
N PHE A 454 -14.07 -1.24 -7.23
CA PHE A 454 -15.38 -1.80 -6.91
C PHE A 454 -16.21 -2.06 -8.17
N VAL A 455 -16.23 -1.12 -9.11
CA VAL A 455 -16.91 -1.28 -10.41
C VAL A 455 -16.28 -2.42 -11.20
N ARG A 456 -14.94 -2.56 -11.17
CA ARG A 456 -14.25 -3.70 -11.79
C ARG A 456 -14.69 -5.02 -11.16
N ALA A 457 -14.65 -5.14 -9.85
CA ALA A 457 -15.07 -6.35 -9.12
C ALA A 457 -16.54 -6.70 -9.38
N CYS A 458 -17.44 -5.71 -9.40
CA CYS A 458 -18.84 -5.92 -9.75
C CYS A 458 -19.00 -6.40 -11.19
N LYS A 459 -18.31 -5.79 -12.16
CA LYS A 459 -18.36 -6.23 -13.55
C LYS A 459 -17.85 -7.67 -13.70
N GLU A 460 -16.76 -8.03 -13.04
CA GLU A 460 -16.24 -9.40 -13.05
C GLU A 460 -17.22 -10.40 -12.45
N PHE A 461 -17.89 -10.04 -11.35
CA PHE A 461 -18.87 -10.89 -10.69
C PHE A 461 -20.16 -11.08 -11.51
N PHE A 462 -20.70 -10.01 -12.09
CA PHE A 462 -21.99 -10.04 -12.79
C PHE A 462 -21.89 -10.42 -14.28
N ILE A 463 -20.81 -10.03 -14.97
CA ILE A 463 -20.65 -10.27 -16.42
C ILE A 463 -19.86 -11.57 -16.65
N GLY A 464 -19.24 -12.13 -15.62
CA GLY A 464 -18.38 -13.29 -15.70
C GLY A 464 -17.04 -12.97 -16.36
N LYS A 465 -15.97 -13.68 -15.96
CA LYS A 465 -14.60 -13.48 -16.47
C LYS A 465 -14.46 -13.60 -17.99
N ASN A 466 -15.43 -14.20 -18.69
CA ASN A 466 -15.29 -14.61 -20.09
C ASN A 466 -15.45 -13.47 -21.13
N VAL A 467 -15.95 -12.28 -20.76
CA VAL A 467 -16.21 -11.22 -21.76
C VAL A 467 -15.01 -10.28 -21.97
N TYR A 468 -14.05 -10.27 -21.04
CA TYR A 468 -12.89 -9.35 -21.14
C TYR A 468 -11.76 -9.87 -22.03
N SER A 469 -11.63 -11.18 -22.27
CA SER A 469 -10.68 -11.68 -23.27
C SER A 469 -11.15 -11.43 -24.70
N LEU A 470 -12.46 -11.40 -24.94
CA LEU A 470 -13.03 -11.22 -26.27
C LEU A 470 -13.05 -9.76 -26.73
N ARG A 471 -13.18 -8.78 -25.83
CA ARG A 471 -13.24 -7.37 -26.24
C ARG A 471 -11.88 -6.81 -26.67
N ASN A 472 -10.79 -7.24 -26.01
CA ASN A 472 -9.44 -6.83 -26.43
C ASN A 472 -9.01 -7.49 -27.75
N GLY A 473 -9.49 -8.70 -28.06
CA GLY A 473 -9.24 -9.35 -29.35
C GLY A 473 -9.95 -8.70 -30.54
N VAL A 474 -11.09 -8.03 -30.33
CA VAL A 474 -11.85 -7.38 -31.42
C VAL A 474 -11.28 -5.99 -31.76
N ASP A 475 -10.72 -5.28 -30.78
CA ASP A 475 -10.09 -3.97 -31.01
C ASP A 475 -8.71 -4.11 -31.69
N ASP A 476 -7.98 -5.21 -31.48
CA ASP A 476 -6.74 -5.53 -32.20
C ASP A 476 -6.97 -5.92 -33.67
N VAL A 477 -8.06 -6.64 -33.98
CA VAL A 477 -8.43 -6.96 -35.37
C VAL A 477 -8.85 -5.72 -36.15
N LYS A 478 -9.53 -4.75 -35.50
CA LYS A 478 -9.88 -3.47 -36.12
C LYS A 478 -8.68 -2.56 -36.36
N ARG A 479 -7.64 -2.62 -35.51
CA ARG A 479 -6.38 -1.88 -35.77
C ARG A 479 -5.60 -2.48 -36.93
N GLN A 480 -5.50 -3.81 -37.04
CA GLN A 480 -4.82 -4.45 -38.18
C GLN A 480 -5.50 -4.21 -39.54
N GLN A 481 -6.83 -4.03 -39.57
CA GLN A 481 -7.53 -3.69 -40.81
C GLN A 481 -7.40 -2.21 -41.23
N ILE A 482 -7.12 -1.29 -40.30
CA ILE A 482 -6.93 0.13 -40.63
C ILE A 482 -5.51 0.38 -41.16
N ASP A 483 -4.50 -0.34 -40.67
CA ASP A 483 -3.12 -0.19 -41.12
C ASP A 483 -2.85 -0.81 -42.51
N THR A 484 -3.67 -1.77 -42.95
CA THR A 484 -3.54 -2.39 -44.29
C THR A 484 -4.18 -1.59 -45.42
N LEU A 485 -5.01 -0.57 -45.12
CA LEU A 485 -5.67 0.27 -46.12
C LEU A 485 -4.97 1.62 -46.37
N GLY A 486 -3.91 1.95 -45.61
CA GLY A 486 -3.19 3.22 -45.69
C GLY A 486 -1.96 3.26 -46.61
N SER A 487 -1.49 2.13 -47.15
CA SER A 487 -0.19 2.06 -47.85
C SER A 487 -0.28 1.64 -49.32
N ARG A 488 -1.11 2.31 -50.13
CA ARG A 488 -0.94 2.31 -51.59
C ARG A 488 -1.42 3.63 -52.16
N TYR A 489 -0.50 4.57 -52.41
CA TYR A 489 -0.48 5.38 -53.63
C TYR A 489 0.88 6.10 -53.80
N SER A 490 1.49 5.85 -54.96
CA SER A 490 2.32 6.76 -55.82
C SER A 490 3.69 7.25 -55.32
N VAL A 491 4.77 7.38 -56.11
CA VAL A 491 5.15 7.13 -57.54
C VAL A 491 6.71 7.17 -57.59
N PRO A 492 7.40 6.43 -58.47
CA PRO A 492 8.86 6.51 -58.61
C PRO A 492 9.29 7.62 -59.58
N MET A 493 10.28 8.43 -59.19
CA MET A 493 10.95 9.41 -60.06
C MET A 493 12.30 8.83 -60.51
N ILE A 494 12.42 8.63 -61.83
CA ILE A 494 13.62 8.22 -62.55
C ILE A 494 14.53 9.44 -62.70
N LEU A 495 15.82 9.32 -62.39
CA LEU A 495 16.86 10.22 -62.88
C LEU A 495 18.05 9.39 -63.39
N SER A 496 18.28 9.51 -64.69
CA SER A 496 19.46 9.06 -65.42
C SER A 496 20.53 10.16 -65.40
N GLU A 497 21.78 9.78 -65.18
CA GLU A 497 22.95 10.60 -65.50
C GLU A 497 23.18 10.65 -67.02
N GLN A 498 23.45 11.84 -67.55
CA GLN A 498 24.45 12.06 -68.60
C GLN A 498 24.87 13.54 -68.63
N TYR A 499 26.20 13.72 -68.57
CA TYR A 499 27.04 14.94 -68.59
C TYR A 499 27.25 15.70 -67.27
#